data_AF-A0A966J2X2-F1
#
_entry.id   AF-A0A966J2X2-F1
#
_cell.length_a   1.000
_cell.length_b   1.000
_cell.length_c   1.000
_cell.angle_alpha   90.00
_cell.angle_beta   90.00
_cell.angle_gamma   90.00
#
_symmetry.space_group_name_H-M   'P 1'
#
loop_
_entity.id
_entity.type
_entity.pdbx_description
1 polymer ?
#
loop_
_entity_poly.entity_id
_entity_poly.type
_entity_poly.pdbx_seq_one_letter_code
_entity_poly.pdbx_strand_id
1 'polypeptide(L)'
;MTWVKLAEYAEQLDVSVQAVRKAIAEGRIKAGAKKRSADETPGQSGRPGWWIDPEVANREWGKNTAPQKRHSEAIKAGRQRQLNGGGESDGGGGYRGPSMNQAQTIKAGYQAKLLALEYEERSGQLVRADEVRRQQFEAGRRVRDAVLRIGPQMIGEIAKAAGGLSAEQRAEVLLVIERYQVKALEGLADGAGDR
;
A
#
# COMPACT_ATOMS: atom_id res chain seq x y z
N MET A 1 59.68 -21.43 -7.39
CA MET A 1 58.32 -21.96 -7.58
C MET A 1 57.78 -22.46 -6.26
N THR A 2 57.13 -21.58 -5.50
CA THR A 2 56.47 -21.87 -4.22
C THR A 2 54.99 -22.14 -4.47
N TRP A 3 54.53 -23.35 -4.15
CA TRP A 3 53.11 -23.71 -4.22
C TRP A 3 52.47 -23.42 -2.87
N VAL A 4 51.43 -22.59 -2.84
CA VAL A 4 50.67 -22.25 -1.62
C VAL A 4 49.27 -22.84 -1.68
N LYS A 5 48.61 -22.96 -0.53
CA LYS A 5 47.21 -23.41 -0.49
C LYS A 5 46.30 -22.32 -1.07
N LEU A 6 45.19 -22.73 -1.68
CA LEU A 6 44.16 -21.83 -2.22
C LEU A 6 43.73 -20.71 -1.26
N ALA A 7 43.60 -21.01 0.04
CA ALA A 7 43.17 -20.04 1.04
C ALA A 7 44.22 -18.95 1.30
N GLU A 8 45.49 -19.35 1.39
CA GLU A 8 46.63 -18.45 1.60
C GLU A 8 46.85 -17.53 0.39
N TYR A 9 46.67 -18.06 -0.83
CA TYR A 9 46.70 -17.25 -2.05
C TYR A 9 45.54 -16.24 -2.12
N ALA A 10 44.35 -16.61 -1.65
CA ALA A 10 43.20 -15.71 -1.61
C ALA A 10 43.43 -14.55 -0.62
N GLU A 11 44.04 -14.84 0.52
CA GLU A 11 44.42 -13.85 1.54
C GLU A 11 45.51 -12.90 1.02
N GLN A 12 46.53 -13.39 0.32
CA GLN A 12 47.58 -12.57 -0.31
C GLN A 12 47.05 -11.56 -1.34
N LEU A 13 45.90 -11.85 -1.96
CA LEU A 13 45.27 -11.02 -2.98
C LEU A 13 44.09 -10.18 -2.47
N ASP A 14 43.76 -10.27 -1.17
CA ASP A 14 42.57 -9.66 -0.57
C ASP A 14 41.28 -9.97 -1.34
N VAL A 15 41.15 -11.21 -1.82
CA VAL A 15 39.97 -11.70 -2.55
C VAL A 15 39.35 -12.89 -1.83
N SER A 16 38.03 -13.06 -1.97
CA SER A 16 37.37 -14.23 -1.38
C SER A 16 37.89 -15.55 -2.01
N VAL A 17 38.00 -16.60 -1.19
CA VAL A 17 38.35 -17.96 -1.65
C VAL A 17 37.41 -18.45 -2.77
N GLN A 18 36.14 -18.03 -2.74
CA GLN A 18 35.15 -18.36 -3.77
C GLN A 18 35.45 -17.67 -5.10
N ALA A 19 35.96 -16.43 -5.09
CA ALA A 19 36.38 -15.73 -6.30
C ALA A 19 37.54 -16.46 -6.99
N VAL A 20 38.50 -16.96 -6.21
CA VAL A 20 39.62 -17.76 -6.75
C VAL A 20 39.13 -19.09 -7.32
N ARG A 21 38.24 -19.81 -6.61
CA ARG A 21 37.62 -21.05 -7.13
C ARG A 21 36.88 -20.82 -8.45
N LYS A 22 36.14 -19.71 -8.53
CA LYS A 22 35.42 -19.31 -9.74
C LYS A 22 36.39 -18.99 -10.87
N ALA A 23 37.50 -18.30 -10.61
CA ALA A 23 38.54 -18.03 -11.60
C ALA A 23 39.20 -19.30 -12.15
N ILE A 24 39.41 -20.32 -11.30
CA ILE A 24 39.89 -21.64 -11.74
C ILE A 24 38.83 -22.34 -12.60
N ALA A 25 37.56 -22.36 -12.16
CA ALA A 25 36.46 -23.01 -12.87
C ALA A 25 36.18 -22.38 -14.25
N GLU A 26 36.29 -21.05 -14.35
CA GLU A 26 36.12 -20.30 -15.59
C GLU A 26 37.38 -20.33 -16.48
N GLY A 27 38.43 -21.05 -16.05
CA GLY A 27 39.67 -21.21 -16.81
C GLY A 27 40.51 -19.94 -16.90
N ARG A 28 40.35 -18.98 -15.98
CA ARG A 28 41.21 -17.79 -15.90
C ARG A 28 42.57 -18.09 -15.31
N ILE A 29 42.66 -19.10 -14.44
CA ILE A 29 43.90 -19.66 -13.88
C ILE A 29 44.00 -21.11 -14.38
N LYS A 30 44.93 -21.39 -15.29
CA LYS A 30 45.06 -22.71 -15.96
C LYS A 30 46.34 -23.41 -15.54
N ALA A 31 47.49 -22.78 -15.74
CA ALA A 31 48.79 -23.37 -15.38
C ALA A 31 49.15 -23.12 -13.92
N GLY A 32 48.60 -22.06 -13.32
CA GLY A 32 48.88 -21.68 -11.93
C GLY A 32 48.13 -22.47 -10.87
N ALA A 33 47.21 -23.38 -11.23
CA ALA A 33 46.39 -24.14 -10.28
C ALA A 33 46.50 -25.65 -10.51
N LYS A 34 46.84 -26.40 -9.46
CA LYS A 34 46.86 -27.87 -9.46
C LYS A 34 46.05 -28.42 -8.31
N LYS A 35 45.22 -29.42 -8.59
CA LYS A 35 44.52 -30.20 -7.56
C LYS A 35 45.45 -31.35 -7.14
N ARG A 36 45.89 -31.37 -5.89
CA ARG A 36 46.66 -32.50 -5.34
C ARG A 36 45.75 -33.43 -4.56
N SER A 37 45.95 -34.73 -4.73
CA SER A 37 45.25 -35.76 -3.95
C SER A 37 45.84 -35.83 -2.53
N ALA A 38 45.05 -36.35 -1.59
CA ALA A 38 45.44 -36.53 -0.19
C ALA A 38 46.65 -37.46 -0.02
N ASP A 39 46.87 -38.39 -0.96
CA ASP A 39 47.92 -39.42 -0.92
C ASP A 39 49.31 -38.95 -1.41
N GLU A 40 49.44 -37.76 -1.98
CA GLU A 40 50.69 -37.32 -2.64
C GLU A 40 51.61 -36.47 -1.74
N THR A 41 51.26 -36.29 -0.46
CA THR A 41 52.10 -35.53 0.50
C THR A 41 52.40 -36.37 1.74
N PRO A 42 53.67 -36.76 1.99
CA PRO A 42 54.03 -37.47 3.21
C PRO A 42 53.74 -36.59 4.44
N GLY A 43 52.80 -37.01 5.29
CA GLY A 43 52.62 -36.45 6.64
C GLY A 43 51.38 -35.63 6.94
N GLN A 44 50.41 -35.46 6.04
CA GLN A 44 49.11 -34.85 6.38
C GLN A 44 47.93 -35.56 5.69
N SER A 45 47.15 -36.32 6.46
CA SER A 45 45.83 -36.81 6.05
C SER A 45 44.86 -35.63 5.91
N GLY A 46 44.85 -34.99 4.74
CA GLY A 46 44.05 -33.80 4.46
C GLY A 46 43.15 -33.99 3.24
N ARG A 47 41.93 -33.41 3.30
CA ARG A 47 40.99 -33.35 2.15
C ARG A 47 41.70 -32.86 0.87
N PRO A 48 41.36 -33.39 -0.32
CA PRO A 48 41.95 -32.96 -1.58
C PRO A 48 41.75 -31.45 -1.79
N GLY A 49 42.85 -30.75 -2.10
CA GLY A 49 42.90 -29.29 -2.10
C GLY A 49 43.54 -28.72 -3.37
N TRP A 50 43.23 -27.46 -3.66
CA TRP A 50 43.86 -26.69 -4.73
C TRP A 50 45.13 -26.03 -4.20
N TRP A 51 46.22 -26.22 -4.95
CA TRP A 51 47.51 -25.59 -4.75
C TRP A 51 47.75 -24.62 -5.89
N ILE A 52 48.18 -23.42 -5.54
CA ILE A 52 48.35 -22.32 -6.48
C ILE A 52 49.82 -21.88 -6.48
N ASP A 53 50.38 -21.66 -7.67
CA ASP A 53 51.64 -20.92 -7.85
C ASP A 53 51.29 -19.43 -8.00
N PRO A 54 51.58 -18.57 -6.99
CA PRO A 54 51.10 -17.20 -6.97
C PRO A 54 51.56 -16.35 -8.16
N GLU A 55 52.80 -16.56 -8.62
CA GLU A 55 53.38 -15.74 -9.70
C GLU A 55 52.72 -16.06 -11.04
N VAL A 56 52.50 -17.34 -11.32
CA VAL A 56 51.85 -17.78 -12.55
C VAL A 56 50.36 -17.44 -12.51
N ALA A 57 49.70 -17.67 -11.37
CA ALA A 57 48.28 -17.42 -11.21
C ALA A 57 47.93 -15.93 -11.27
N ASN A 58 48.73 -15.03 -10.69
CA ASN A 58 48.53 -13.58 -10.79
C ASN A 58 48.65 -13.09 -12.23
N ARG A 59 49.65 -13.59 -12.96
CA ARG A 59 49.85 -13.26 -14.37
C ARG A 59 48.70 -13.77 -15.24
N GLU A 60 48.22 -14.98 -15.01
CA GLU A 60 47.07 -15.54 -15.73
C GLU A 60 45.77 -14.82 -15.39
N TRP A 61 45.53 -14.54 -14.11
CA TRP A 61 44.35 -13.82 -13.63
C TRP A 61 44.29 -12.43 -14.26
N GLY A 62 45.37 -11.66 -14.20
CA GLY A 62 45.39 -10.30 -14.76
C GLY A 62 45.17 -10.28 -16.28
N LYS A 63 45.75 -11.24 -17.02
CA LYS A 63 45.56 -11.36 -18.47
C LYS A 63 44.15 -11.79 -18.87
N ASN A 64 43.54 -12.68 -18.09
CA ASN A 64 42.25 -13.31 -18.44
C ASN A 64 41.05 -12.67 -17.74
N THR A 65 41.26 -11.63 -16.93
CA THR A 65 40.20 -10.91 -16.22
C THR A 65 40.05 -9.52 -16.83
N ALA A 66 39.23 -9.40 -17.87
CA ALA A 66 38.76 -8.10 -18.32
C ALA A 66 37.86 -7.49 -17.23
N PRO A 67 37.88 -6.16 -17.02
CA PRO A 67 36.88 -5.49 -16.20
C PRO A 67 35.51 -5.67 -16.87
N GLN A 68 34.75 -6.65 -16.40
CA GLN A 68 33.35 -6.83 -16.78
C GLN A 68 32.59 -5.58 -16.34
N LYS A 69 32.34 -4.66 -17.28
CA LYS A 69 31.28 -3.66 -17.14
C LYS A 69 30.00 -4.44 -16.90
N ARG A 70 29.50 -4.42 -15.66
CA ARG A 70 28.20 -5.01 -15.31
C ARG A 70 27.15 -4.38 -16.25
N HIS A 71 26.58 -5.21 -17.11
CA HIS A 71 25.64 -4.82 -18.17
C HIS A 71 24.31 -4.36 -17.53
N SER A 72 24.27 -3.13 -17.06
CA SER A 72 23.08 -2.46 -16.51
C SER A 72 21.90 -2.49 -17.50
N GLU A 73 22.20 -2.46 -18.80
CA GLU A 73 21.20 -2.54 -19.88
C GLU A 73 20.57 -3.92 -20.04
N ALA A 74 21.27 -5.02 -19.74
CA ALA A 74 20.71 -6.38 -19.86
C ALA A 74 19.70 -6.65 -18.73
N ILE A 75 19.96 -6.10 -17.53
CA ILE A 75 19.02 -6.16 -16.40
C ILE A 75 17.79 -5.29 -16.67
N LYS A 76 17.94 -4.12 -17.32
CA LYS A 76 16.79 -3.31 -17.76
C LYS A 76 16.00 -4.00 -18.88
N ALA A 77 16.66 -4.61 -19.86
CA ALA A 77 16.00 -5.32 -20.96
C ALA A 77 15.26 -6.59 -20.50
N GLY A 78 15.77 -7.30 -19.49
CA GLY A 78 15.07 -8.43 -18.86
C GLY A 78 13.81 -8.02 -18.12
N ARG A 79 13.86 -6.85 -17.44
CA ARG A 79 12.70 -6.27 -16.74
C ARG A 79 11.63 -5.77 -17.71
N GLN A 80 12.02 -5.19 -18.85
CA GLN A 80 11.11 -4.77 -19.91
C GLN A 80 10.41 -5.96 -20.57
N ARG A 81 11.11 -7.08 -20.79
CA ARG A 81 10.53 -8.31 -21.37
C ARG A 81 9.51 -9.00 -20.45
N GLN A 82 9.69 -8.93 -19.13
CA GLN A 82 8.72 -9.45 -18.16
C GLN A 82 7.45 -8.59 -18.04
N LEU A 83 7.50 -7.30 -18.39
CA LEU A 83 6.35 -6.40 -18.34
C LEU A 83 5.46 -6.48 -19.59
N ASN A 84 6.02 -6.87 -20.75
CA ASN A 84 5.27 -7.02 -22.01
C ASN A 84 4.88 -8.47 -22.37
N GLY A 85 5.33 -9.47 -21.60
CA GLY A 85 5.04 -10.89 -21.84
C GLY A 85 3.68 -11.34 -21.28
N GLY A 86 2.59 -10.68 -21.68
CA GLY A 86 1.24 -11.23 -21.59
C GLY A 86 0.94 -11.98 -22.88
N GLY A 87 1.27 -13.27 -22.93
CA GLY A 87 1.07 -14.10 -24.12
C GLY A 87 1.01 -15.57 -23.74
N GLU A 88 -0.22 -16.05 -23.54
CA GLU A 88 -0.73 -17.40 -23.83
C GLU A 88 0.22 -18.58 -23.65
N SER A 89 0.14 -19.21 -22.48
CA SER A 89 0.35 -20.66 -22.38
C SER A 89 -1.02 -21.31 -22.20
N ASP A 90 -1.54 -21.80 -23.33
CA ASP A 90 -2.59 -22.81 -23.41
C ASP A 90 -2.20 -24.04 -22.58
N GLY A 91 -3.16 -24.58 -21.81
CA GLY A 91 -3.00 -25.81 -21.04
C GLY A 91 -3.29 -25.70 -19.54
N GLY A 92 -4.52 -26.10 -19.16
CA GLY A 92 -4.84 -26.62 -17.82
C GLY A 92 -5.67 -25.68 -16.94
N GLY A 93 -6.97 -25.98 -16.84
CA GLY A 93 -7.94 -25.28 -16.00
C GLY A 93 -7.67 -25.39 -14.49
N GLY A 94 -6.77 -24.55 -13.99
CA GLY A 94 -6.64 -24.24 -12.58
C GLY A 94 -6.65 -22.73 -12.41
N TYR A 95 -7.57 -22.20 -11.60
CA TYR A 95 -7.65 -20.78 -11.26
C TYR A 95 -6.30 -20.31 -10.70
N ARG A 96 -5.46 -19.72 -11.54
CA ARG A 96 -4.18 -19.15 -11.13
C ARG A 96 -4.49 -17.74 -10.63
N GLY A 97 -4.52 -17.59 -9.31
CA GLY A 97 -4.74 -16.30 -8.65
C GLY A 97 -3.79 -15.21 -9.16
N PRO A 98 -4.13 -13.93 -8.96
CA PRO A 98 -3.37 -12.81 -9.50
C PRO A 98 -1.89 -12.89 -9.11
N SER A 99 -1.01 -12.61 -10.07
CA SER A 99 0.43 -12.59 -9.82
C SER A 99 0.78 -11.58 -8.72
N MET A 100 1.87 -11.81 -7.97
CA MET A 100 2.27 -10.93 -6.87
C MET A 100 2.34 -9.45 -7.27
N ASN A 101 2.81 -9.18 -8.50
CA ASN A 101 2.85 -7.82 -9.05
C ASN A 101 1.45 -7.24 -9.29
N GLN A 102 0.52 -8.04 -9.84
CA GLN A 102 -0.87 -7.62 -10.02
C GLN A 102 -1.55 -7.33 -8.68
N ALA A 103 -1.34 -8.19 -7.67
CA ALA A 103 -1.89 -7.98 -6.34
C ALA A 103 -1.35 -6.69 -5.67
N GLN A 104 -0.05 -6.41 -5.82
CA GLN A 104 0.56 -5.17 -5.33
C GLN A 104 0.01 -3.93 -6.04
N THR A 105 -0.15 -3.97 -7.37
CA THR A 105 -0.72 -2.87 -8.15
C THR A 105 -2.17 -2.60 -7.75
N ILE A 106 -2.98 -3.64 -7.58
CA ILE A 106 -4.39 -3.53 -7.15
C ILE A 106 -4.45 -2.89 -5.76
N LYS A 107 -3.63 -3.37 -4.80
CA LYS A 107 -3.56 -2.81 -3.45
C LYS A 107 -3.15 -1.33 -3.47
N ALA A 108 -2.12 -0.98 -4.24
CA ALA A 108 -1.66 0.41 -4.37
C ALA A 108 -2.74 1.32 -4.97
N GLY A 109 -3.48 0.84 -5.97
CA GLY A 109 -4.60 1.57 -6.57
C GLY A 109 -5.71 1.85 -5.55
N TYR A 110 -6.11 0.87 -4.74
CA TYR A 110 -7.11 1.07 -3.69
C TYR A 110 -6.62 2.00 -2.58
N GLN A 111 -5.35 1.89 -2.18
CA GLN A 111 -4.74 2.79 -1.19
C GLN A 111 -4.73 4.24 -1.69
N ALA A 112 -4.39 4.46 -2.96
CA ALA A 112 -4.40 5.79 -3.56
C ALA A 112 -5.82 6.39 -3.56
N LYS A 113 -6.85 5.60 -3.88
CA LYS A 113 -8.25 6.05 -3.84
C LYS A 113 -8.71 6.38 -2.42
N LEU A 114 -8.33 5.59 -1.42
CA LEU A 114 -8.67 5.87 -0.02
C LEU A 114 -8.01 7.18 0.45
N LEU A 115 -6.73 7.37 0.13
CA LEU A 115 -6.00 8.60 0.44
C LEU A 115 -6.61 9.83 -0.24
N ALA A 116 -7.09 9.70 -1.48
CA ALA A 116 -7.79 10.77 -2.17
C ALA A 116 -9.10 11.14 -1.44
N LEU A 117 -9.92 10.16 -1.07
CA LEU A 117 -11.16 10.39 -0.31
C LEU A 117 -10.88 11.02 1.06
N GLU A 118 -9.85 10.55 1.78
CA GLU A 118 -9.45 11.14 3.07
C GLU A 118 -8.95 12.58 2.92
N TYR A 119 -8.23 12.88 1.84
CA TYR A 119 -7.80 14.24 1.53
C TYR A 119 -8.99 15.15 1.21
N GLU A 120 -9.93 14.66 0.40
CA GLU A 120 -11.17 15.37 0.07
C GLU A 120 -12.06 15.62 1.30
N GLU A 121 -12.13 14.65 2.23
CA GLU A 121 -12.82 14.82 3.52
C GLU A 121 -12.12 15.86 4.41
N ARG A 122 -10.79 15.78 4.55
CA ARG A 122 -10.02 16.73 5.39
C ARG A 122 -9.95 18.13 4.81
N SER A 123 -9.97 18.28 3.49
CA SER A 123 -10.05 19.56 2.81
C SER A 123 -11.45 20.17 2.83
N GLY A 124 -12.45 19.44 3.37
CA GLY A 124 -13.83 19.90 3.50
C GLY A 124 -14.61 19.85 2.19
N GLN A 125 -14.07 19.20 1.14
CA GLN A 125 -14.77 18.99 -0.13
C GLN A 125 -15.83 17.89 -0.02
N LEU A 126 -15.57 16.87 0.81
CA LEU A 126 -16.51 15.80 1.12
C LEU A 126 -16.83 15.76 2.61
N VAL A 127 -18.06 15.36 2.92
CA VAL A 127 -18.51 15.06 4.28
C VAL A 127 -19.21 13.71 4.29
N ARG A 128 -19.13 13.00 5.43
CA ARG A 128 -19.74 11.68 5.55
C ARG A 128 -21.26 11.79 5.44
N ALA A 129 -21.84 11.10 4.47
CA ALA A 129 -23.28 11.15 4.20
C ALA A 129 -24.14 10.78 5.42
N ASP A 130 -23.71 9.80 6.22
CA ASP A 130 -24.45 9.38 7.42
C ASP A 130 -24.44 10.45 8.52
N GLU A 131 -23.36 11.23 8.61
CA GLU A 131 -23.29 12.35 9.53
C GLU A 131 -24.25 13.47 9.10
N VAL A 132 -24.25 13.83 7.82
CA VAL A 132 -25.17 14.85 7.27
C VAL A 132 -26.62 14.43 7.50
N ARG A 133 -26.98 13.16 7.21
CA ARG A 133 -28.33 12.64 7.44
C ARG A 133 -28.74 12.73 8.91
N ARG A 134 -27.83 12.37 9.82
CA ARG A 134 -28.06 12.49 11.27
C ARG A 134 -28.27 13.94 11.68
N GLN A 135 -27.39 14.84 11.24
CA GLN A 135 -27.48 16.26 11.55
C GLN A 135 -28.77 16.90 10.99
N GLN A 136 -29.16 16.54 9.76
CA GLN A 136 -30.41 16.98 9.14
C GLN A 136 -31.63 16.51 9.92
N PHE A 137 -31.66 15.23 10.32
CA PHE A 137 -32.75 14.69 11.13
C PHE A 137 -32.84 15.37 12.50
N GLU A 138 -31.71 15.55 13.18
CA GLU A 138 -31.67 16.27 14.46
C GLU A 138 -32.11 17.73 14.31
N ALA A 139 -31.71 18.41 13.22
CA ALA A 139 -32.13 19.77 12.92
C ALA A 139 -33.65 19.85 12.69
N GLY A 140 -34.21 18.96 11.86
CA GLY A 140 -35.65 18.87 11.65
C GLY A 140 -36.42 18.59 12.94
N ARG A 141 -35.90 17.69 13.79
CA ARG A 141 -36.49 17.42 15.10
C ARG A 141 -36.51 18.66 15.99
N ARG A 142 -35.39 19.40 16.08
CA ARG A 142 -35.32 20.65 16.86
C ARG A 142 -36.36 21.67 16.39
N VAL A 143 -36.51 21.82 15.07
CA VAL A 143 -37.52 22.73 14.49
C VAL A 143 -38.93 22.28 14.87
N ARG A 144 -39.26 21.00 14.67
CA ARG A 144 -40.57 20.43 15.03
C ARG A 144 -40.89 20.65 16.51
N ASP A 145 -39.97 20.30 17.39
CA ASP A 145 -40.18 20.42 18.83
C ASP A 145 -40.34 21.89 19.26
N ALA A 146 -39.62 22.81 18.61
CA ALA A 146 -39.78 24.25 18.83
C ALA A 146 -41.17 24.73 18.39
N VAL A 147 -41.65 24.30 17.21
CA VAL A 147 -42.99 24.70 16.70
C VAL A 147 -44.10 24.16 17.58
N LEU A 148 -44.05 22.88 17.97
CA LEU A 148 -45.06 22.27 18.84
C LEU A 148 -45.13 22.93 20.23
N ARG A 149 -44.04 23.53 20.70
CA ARG A 149 -44.02 24.25 21.97
C ARG A 149 -44.75 25.61 21.91
N ILE A 150 -44.84 26.23 20.73
CA ILE A 150 -45.41 27.58 20.58
C ILE A 150 -46.87 27.63 21.02
N GLY A 151 -47.72 26.68 20.61
CA GLY A 151 -49.14 26.69 20.92
C GLY A 151 -49.44 26.72 22.44
N PRO A 152 -48.92 25.74 23.21
CA PRO A 152 -49.04 25.72 24.67
C PRO A 152 -48.42 26.92 25.39
N GLN A 153 -47.41 27.58 24.81
CA GLN A 153 -46.87 28.82 25.39
C GLN A 153 -47.78 30.01 25.11
N MET A 154 -48.22 30.17 23.86
CA MET A 154 -49.10 31.26 23.44
C MET A 154 -50.42 31.25 24.21
N ILE A 155 -51.01 30.08 24.43
CA ILE A 155 -52.27 29.98 25.17
C ILE A 155 -52.15 30.44 26.64
N GLY A 156 -50.98 30.25 27.26
CA GLY A 156 -50.69 30.76 28.60
C GLY A 156 -50.69 32.29 28.61
N GLU A 157 -50.02 32.90 27.64
CA GLU A 157 -49.96 34.36 27.48
C GLU A 157 -51.34 34.96 27.11
N ILE A 158 -52.08 34.32 26.20
CA ILE A 158 -53.43 34.75 25.83
C ILE A 158 -54.36 34.66 27.03
N ALA A 159 -54.32 33.57 27.79
CA ALA A 159 -55.15 33.44 28.99
C ALA A 159 -54.86 34.55 30.01
N LYS A 160 -53.58 34.90 30.18
CA LYS A 160 -53.18 36.00 31.07
C LYS A 160 -53.69 37.36 30.57
N ALA A 161 -53.58 37.63 29.27
CA ALA A 161 -54.04 38.88 28.68
C ALA A 161 -55.58 39.01 28.67
N ALA A 162 -56.30 37.91 28.49
CA ALA A 162 -57.76 37.87 28.46
C ALA A 162 -58.43 37.85 29.85
N GLY A 163 -57.64 37.80 30.94
CA GLY A 163 -58.17 37.72 32.31
C GLY A 163 -58.67 36.32 32.71
N GLY A 164 -58.26 35.29 31.98
CA GLY A 164 -58.66 33.89 32.18
C GLY A 164 -59.30 33.28 30.93
N LEU A 165 -59.15 31.96 30.79
CA LEU A 165 -59.83 31.15 29.77
C LEU A 165 -60.29 29.84 30.42
N SER A 166 -61.51 29.41 30.09
CA SER A 166 -62.01 28.08 30.48
C SER A 166 -61.20 26.97 29.80
N ALA A 167 -61.36 25.73 30.27
CA ALA A 167 -60.68 24.58 29.67
C ALA A 167 -61.10 24.35 28.21
N GLU A 168 -62.37 24.56 27.90
CA GLU A 168 -62.95 24.45 26.56
C GLU A 168 -62.39 25.53 25.64
N GLN A 169 -62.41 26.80 26.08
CA GLN A 169 -61.85 27.92 25.32
C GLN A 169 -60.36 27.73 25.05
N ARG A 170 -59.62 27.18 26.01
CA ARG A 170 -58.21 26.81 25.83
C ARG A 170 -58.06 25.77 24.72
N ALA A 171 -58.82 24.69 24.76
CA ALA A 171 -58.76 23.66 23.73
C ALA A 171 -59.07 24.22 22.33
N GLU A 172 -60.11 25.06 22.21
CA GLU A 172 -60.48 25.70 20.94
C GLU A 172 -59.38 26.61 20.39
N VAL A 173 -58.79 27.46 21.25
CA VAL A 173 -57.70 28.35 20.84
C VAL A 173 -56.48 27.55 20.39
N LEU A 174 -56.15 26.46 21.08
CA LEU A 174 -55.02 25.60 20.69
C LEU A 174 -55.25 24.97 19.31
N LEU A 175 -56.46 24.45 19.03
CA LEU A 175 -56.81 23.89 17.72
C LEU A 175 -56.70 24.93 16.60
N VAL A 176 -57.08 26.18 16.87
CA VAL A 176 -56.91 27.27 15.91
C VAL A 176 -55.43 27.53 15.65
N ILE A 177 -54.61 27.63 16.71
CA ILE A 177 -53.16 27.83 16.57
C ILE A 177 -52.53 26.69 15.76
N GLU A 178 -52.82 25.44 16.12
CA GLU A 178 -52.28 24.26 15.42
C GLU A 178 -52.65 24.26 13.94
N ARG A 179 -53.89 24.61 13.58
CA ARG A 179 -54.32 24.73 12.18
C ARG A 179 -53.47 25.74 11.40
N TYR A 180 -53.20 26.91 11.98
CA TYR A 180 -52.37 27.92 11.34
C TYR A 180 -50.89 27.53 11.29
N GLN A 181 -50.39 26.83 12.31
CA GLN A 181 -49.04 26.28 12.29
C GLN A 181 -48.86 25.28 11.16
N VAL A 182 -49.79 24.32 11.01
CA VAL A 182 -49.76 23.33 9.92
C VAL A 182 -49.78 24.03 8.58
N LYS A 183 -50.73 24.97 8.36
CA LYS A 183 -50.81 25.72 7.10
C LYS A 183 -49.54 26.50 6.78
N ALA A 184 -48.90 27.11 7.78
CA ALA A 184 -47.63 27.82 7.60
C ALA A 184 -46.48 26.86 7.25
N LEU A 185 -46.43 25.70 7.88
CA LEU A 185 -45.43 24.66 7.59
C LEU A 185 -45.63 24.04 6.21
N GLU A 186 -46.88 23.81 5.78
CA GLU A 186 -47.21 23.36 4.42
C GLU A 186 -46.71 24.37 3.38
N GLY A 187 -46.95 25.67 3.58
CA GLY A 187 -46.43 26.71 2.69
C GLY A 187 -44.90 26.74 2.61
N LEU A 188 -44.20 26.42 3.71
CA LEU A 188 -42.74 26.27 3.69
C LEU A 188 -42.28 25.00 2.95
N ALA A 189 -43.03 23.91 3.06
CA ALA A 189 -42.74 22.67 2.35
C ALA A 189 -42.92 22.84 0.84
N ASP A 190 -44.01 23.46 0.40
CA ASP A 190 -44.29 23.72 -1.01
C ASP A 190 -43.22 24.64 -1.63
N GLY A 191 -42.81 25.69 -0.91
CA GLY A 191 -41.72 26.58 -1.37
C GLY A 191 -40.32 25.96 -1.34
N ALA A 192 -40.13 24.85 -0.65
CA ALA A 192 -38.87 24.12 -0.59
C ALA A 192 -38.77 22.98 -1.62
N GLY A 193 -39.90 22.46 -2.11
CA GLY A 193 -39.97 21.38 -3.09
C GLY A 193 -39.70 21.81 -4.55
N ASP A 194 -39.69 23.11 -4.83
CA ASP A 194 -39.57 23.69 -6.17
C ASP A 194 -38.11 24.01 -6.59
N ARG A 195 -37.11 23.36 -5.98
CA ARG A 195 -35.68 23.53 -6.32
C ARG A 195 -34.97 22.22 -6.62
#